data_AF-A0A2V6ILA3-F1
#
_entry.id   AF-A0A2V6ILA3-F1
#
_cell.length_a   1.000
_cell.length_b   1.000
_cell.length_c   1.000
_cell.angle_alpha   90.00
_cell.angle_beta   90.00
_cell.angle_gamma   90.00
#
_symmetry.space_group_name_H-M   'P 1'
#
loop_
_entity.id
_entity.type
_entity.pdbx_description
1 polymer ?
#
loop_
_entity_poly.entity_id
_entity_poly.type
_entity_poly.pdbx_seq_one_letter_code
_entity_poly.pdbx_strand_id
1 'polypeptide(L)'
;MLRRTLIIATCFLLVGFIGWLDYITGFENSLLIFYLAPIAIGTWFLGIGFGIAIAIFCVIATILADLAAGVPRVPVWNCGTAFVAYLIFSFL
;
A
#
# COMPACT_ATOMS: atom_id res chain seq x y z
N MET A 1 -19.48 -12.51 -9.35
CA MET A 1 -18.05 -12.70 -9.64
C MET A 1 -17.41 -11.44 -10.24
N LEU A 2 -17.95 -10.87 -11.34
CA LEU A 2 -17.42 -9.66 -11.99
C LEU A 2 -17.11 -8.50 -11.03
N ARG A 3 -18.02 -8.19 -10.09
CA ARG A 3 -17.81 -7.13 -9.09
C ARG A 3 -16.58 -7.36 -8.21
N ARG A 4 -16.32 -8.60 -7.75
CA ARG A 4 -15.13 -8.92 -6.94
C ARG A 4 -13.85 -8.74 -7.75
N THR A 5 -13.84 -9.20 -9.00
CA THR A 5 -12.69 -9.04 -9.89
C THR A 5 -12.36 -7.57 -10.14
N LEU A 6 -13.38 -6.72 -10.33
CA LEU A 6 -13.18 -5.28 -10.50
C LEU A 6 -12.55 -4.65 -9.25
N ILE A 7 -13.04 -4.98 -8.05
CA ILE A 7 -12.47 -4.49 -6.79
C ILE A 7 -11.00 -4.89 -6.65
N ILE A 8 -10.68 -6.17 -6.93
CA ILE A 8 -9.32 -6.69 -6.87
C ILE A 8 -8.42 -5.90 -7.84
N ALA A 9 -8.85 -5.75 -9.10
CA ALA A 9 -8.11 -5.01 -10.10
C ALA A 9 -7.89 -3.55 -9.69
N THR A 10 -8.92 -2.88 -9.17
CA THR A 10 -8.82 -1.50 -8.65
C THR A 10 -7.81 -1.40 -7.52
N CYS A 11 -7.80 -2.34 -6.56
CA CYS A 11 -6.84 -2.31 -5.46
C CYS A 11 -5.40 -2.42 -5.97
N PHE A 12 -5.12 -3.39 -6.85
CA PHE A 12 -3.78 -3.54 -7.42
C PHE A 12 -3.36 -2.36 -8.31
N LEU A 13 -4.27 -1.80 -9.10
CA LEU A 13 -4.01 -0.60 -9.90
C LEU A 13 -3.68 0.60 -9.00
N LEU A 14 -4.40 0.79 -7.90
CA LEU A 14 -4.13 1.85 -6.93
C LEU A 14 -2.76 1.65 -6.26
N VAL A 15 -2.45 0.44 -5.80
CA VAL A 15 -1.13 0.15 -5.19
C VAL A 15 0.00 0.44 -6.18
N GLY A 16 -0.13 -0.01 -7.43
CA GLY A 16 0.87 0.24 -8.47
C GLY A 16 1.00 1.73 -8.82
N PHE A 17 -0.13 2.45 -8.94
CA PHE A 17 -0.13 3.88 -9.23
C PHE A 17 0.49 4.70 -8.09
N ILE A 18 0.12 4.41 -6.84
CA ILE A 18 0.67 5.09 -5.67
C ILE A 18 2.17 4.78 -5.54
N GLY A 19 2.60 3.53 -5.74
CA GLY A 19 4.03 3.18 -5.72
C GLY A 19 4.84 3.82 -6.83
N TRP A 20 4.24 4.00 -8.01
CA TRP A 20 4.88 4.81 -9.05
C TRP A 20 5.01 6.27 -8.60
N LEU A 21 3.96 6.88 -8.05
CA LEU A 21 4.02 8.24 -7.49
C LEU A 21 5.07 8.36 -6.37
N ASP A 22 5.18 7.36 -5.51
CA ASP A 22 6.15 7.30 -4.39
C ASP A 22 7.57 7.34 -4.94
N TYR A 23 7.84 6.58 -6.00
CA TYR A 23 9.12 6.60 -6.70
C TYR A 23 9.47 7.96 -7.32
N ILE A 24 8.54 8.64 -8.01
CA ILE A 24 8.83 9.94 -8.65
C ILE A 24 8.82 11.13 -7.68
N THR A 25 8.05 11.08 -6.60
CA THR A 25 8.03 12.14 -5.58
C THR A 25 9.24 12.07 -4.64
N GLY A 26 9.87 10.89 -4.57
CA GLY A 26 11.07 10.65 -3.80
C GLY A 26 10.81 10.51 -2.30
N PHE A 27 11.82 10.01 -1.59
CA PHE A 27 11.77 9.68 -0.17
C PHE A 27 11.30 10.82 0.76
N GLU A 28 11.47 12.07 0.35
CA GLU A 28 11.16 13.24 1.18
C GLU A 28 9.65 13.42 1.41
N ASN A 29 8.80 12.93 0.50
CA ASN A 29 7.35 13.07 0.58
C ASN A 29 6.70 11.72 0.87
N SER A 30 6.29 11.49 2.12
CA SER A 30 5.62 10.25 2.48
C SER A 30 4.21 10.19 1.88
N LEU A 31 3.97 9.25 0.95
CA LEU A 31 2.64 8.96 0.39
C LEU A 31 1.87 7.89 1.19
N LEU A 32 2.29 7.61 2.43
CA LEU A 32 1.77 6.54 3.29
C LEU A 32 0.23 6.58 3.42
N ILE A 33 -0.36 7.76 3.52
CA ILE A 33 -1.81 7.95 3.66
C ILE A 33 -2.59 7.48 2.42
N PHE A 34 -2.02 7.60 1.21
CA PHE A 34 -2.69 7.24 -0.03
C PHE A 34 -2.84 5.71 -0.16
N TYR A 35 -1.89 4.95 0.37
CA TYR A 35 -1.94 3.50 0.42
C TYR A 35 -3.06 2.95 1.34
N LEU A 36 -3.66 3.77 2.20
CA LEU A 36 -4.85 3.37 2.96
C LEU A 36 -6.08 3.15 2.07
N ALA A 37 -6.17 3.85 0.94
CA ALA A 37 -7.31 3.74 0.03
C ALA A 37 -7.50 2.31 -0.54
N PRO A 38 -6.49 1.66 -1.16
CA PRO A 38 -6.66 0.28 -1.64
C PRO A 38 -6.89 -0.71 -0.49
N ILE A 39 -6.35 -0.45 0.71
CA ILE A 39 -6.54 -1.31 1.89
C ILE A 39 -7.98 -1.22 2.39
N ALA A 40 -8.53 -0.01 2.53
CA ALA A 40 -9.92 0.20 2.97
C ALA A 40 -10.91 -0.41 1.97
N ILE A 41 -10.71 -0.17 0.67
CA ILE A 41 -11.54 -0.76 -0.39
C ILE A 41 -11.46 -2.30 -0.33
N GLY A 42 -10.26 -2.86 -0.23
CA GLY A 42 -10.07 -4.30 -0.12
C GLY A 42 -10.74 -4.89 1.13
N THR A 43 -10.59 -4.22 2.26
CA THR A 43 -11.15 -4.64 3.55
C THR A 43 -12.68 -4.62 3.54
N TRP A 44 -13.29 -3.49 3.14
CA TRP A 44 -14.74 -3.31 3.21
C TRP A 44 -15.52 -4.20 2.23
N PHE A 45 -14.97 -4.46 1.05
CA PHE A 45 -15.69 -5.21 0.02
C PHE A 45 -15.28 -6.68 -0.12
N LEU A 46 -14.07 -7.06 0.30
CA LEU A 46 -13.53 -8.42 0.17
C LEU A 46 -13.15 -9.06 1.51
N GLY A 47 -13.25 -8.31 2.61
CA GLY A 47 -13.01 -8.76 3.97
C GLY A 47 -11.58 -8.52 4.44
N ILE A 48 -11.39 -8.72 5.75
CA ILE A 48 -10.16 -8.35 6.45
C ILE A 48 -8.91 -9.09 5.93
N GLY A 49 -9.05 -10.37 5.57
CA GLY A 49 -7.93 -11.15 5.03
C GLY A 49 -7.39 -10.57 3.72
N PHE A 50 -8.26 -10.01 2.88
CA PHE A 50 -7.84 -9.33 1.67
C PHE A 50 -7.21 -7.96 1.97
N GLY A 51 -7.75 -7.22 2.94
CA GLY A 51 -7.16 -5.99 3.45
C GLY A 51 -5.71 -6.16 3.91
N ILE A 52 -5.46 -7.18 4.73
CA ILE A 52 -4.11 -7.55 5.21
C ILE A 52 -3.18 -7.87 4.03
N ALA A 53 -3.66 -8.64 3.04
CA ALA A 53 -2.86 -8.95 1.86
C ALA A 53 -2.48 -7.68 1.08
N ILE A 54 -3.41 -6.76 0.88
CA ILE A 54 -3.13 -5.48 0.21
C ILE A 54 -2.17 -4.62 1.04
N ALA A 55 -2.29 -4.60 2.38
CA ALA A 55 -1.35 -3.90 3.24
C ALA A 55 0.09 -4.39 3.06
N ILE A 56 0.29 -5.70 2.90
CA ILE A 56 1.60 -6.29 2.59
C ILE A 56 2.09 -5.79 1.23
N PHE A 57 1.23 -5.78 0.20
CA PHE A 57 1.60 -5.26 -1.13
C PHE A 57 1.95 -3.77 -1.11
N CYS A 58 1.26 -2.95 -0.32
CA CYS A 58 1.59 -1.54 -0.14
C CYS A 58 3.01 -1.37 0.43
N VAL A 59 3.35 -2.13 1.48
CA VAL A 59 4.70 -2.10 2.08
C VAL A 59 5.77 -2.54 1.08
N ILE A 60 5.51 -3.61 0.32
CA ILE A 60 6.42 -4.06 -0.75
C ILE A 60 6.61 -2.95 -1.79
N ALA A 61 5.54 -2.27 -2.21
CA ALA A 61 5.61 -1.19 -3.18
C ALA A 61 6.48 -0.03 -2.70
N THR A 62 6.34 0.39 -1.44
CA THR A 62 7.19 1.44 -0.83
C THR A 62 8.66 1.01 -0.76
N ILE A 63 8.95 -0.25 -0.36
CA ILE A 63 10.32 -0.77 -0.34
C ILE A 63 10.94 -0.73 -1.75
N LEU A 64 10.19 -1.16 -2.77
CA LEU A 64 10.65 -1.15 -4.15
C LEU A 64 10.87 0.28 -4.67
N ALA A 65 9.98 1.22 -4.31
CA ALA A 65 10.12 2.64 -4.67
C ALA A 65 11.38 3.25 -4.02
N ASP A 66 11.59 3.03 -2.72
CA ASP A 66 12.77 3.50 -1.99
C ASP A 66 14.08 2.94 -2.57
N LEU A 67 14.11 1.63 -2.88
CA LEU A 67 15.26 0.99 -3.50
C LEU A 67 15.54 1.56 -4.91
N ALA A 68 14.50 1.75 -5.71
CA ALA A 68 14.62 2.33 -7.05
C ALA A 68 15.07 3.80 -7.01
N ALA A 69 14.66 4.55 -5.99
CA ALA A 69 15.09 5.92 -5.74
C ALA A 69 16.52 6.03 -5.17
N GLY A 70 17.20 4.91 -4.90
CA GLY A 70 18.58 4.87 -4.42
C GLY A 70 18.74 5.22 -2.94
N VAL A 71 17.69 5.06 -2.13
CA VAL A 71 17.73 5.37 -0.69
C VAL A 71 18.64 4.33 0.01
N PRO A 72 19.77 4.75 0.63
CA PRO A 72 20.80 3.82 1.14
C PRO A 72 20.36 3.01 2.36
N ARG A 73 19.23 3.36 2.98
CA ARG A 73 18.61 2.63 4.08
C ARG A 73 17.11 2.72 3.88
N VAL A 74 16.48 1.64 3.42
CA VAL A 74 15.02 1.51 3.51
C VAL A 74 14.70 1.59 5.01
N PRO A 75 14.03 2.63 5.51
CA PRO A 75 13.86 2.77 6.94
C PRO A 75 12.86 1.69 7.36
N VAL A 76 13.36 0.62 7.98
CA VAL A 76 12.53 -0.43 8.60
C VAL A 76 11.47 0.20 9.51
N TRP A 77 11.79 1.36 10.09
CA TRP A 77 10.86 2.22 10.81
C TRP A 77 9.65 2.67 9.98
N ASN A 78 9.86 3.17 8.75
CA ASN A 78 8.80 3.62 7.85
C ASN A 78 7.94 2.44 7.38
N CYS A 79 8.56 1.33 6.99
CA CYS A 79 7.81 0.12 6.60
C CYS A 79 7.01 -0.46 7.78
N GLY A 80 7.60 -0.50 8.98
CA GLY A 80 6.95 -1.02 10.18
C GLY A 80 5.78 -0.15 10.64
N THR A 81 5.97 1.17 10.68
CA THR A 81 4.91 2.12 11.04
C THR A 81 3.77 2.15 10.02
N ALA A 82 4.10 2.09 8.72
CA ALA A 82 3.11 1.94 7.66
C ALA A 82 2.32 0.65 7.83
N PHE A 83 2.99 -0.48 8.01
CA PHE A 83 2.33 -1.77 8.18
C PHE A 83 1.39 -1.81 9.39
N VAL A 84 1.82 -1.27 10.54
CA VAL A 84 0.97 -1.20 11.74
C VAL A 84 -0.23 -0.29 11.51
N ALA A 85 -0.05 0.89 10.90
CA ALA A 85 -1.15 1.79 10.57
C ALA A 85 -2.16 1.14 9.61
N TYR A 86 -1.65 0.42 8.61
CA TYR A 86 -2.44 -0.32 7.62
C TYR A 86 -3.25 -1.44 8.25
N LEU A 87 -2.64 -2.20 9.16
CA LEU A 87 -3.35 -3.23 9.91
C LEU A 87 -4.49 -2.62 10.73
N ILE A 88 -4.23 -1.56 11.50
CA ILE A 88 -5.28 -0.88 12.28
C ILE A 88 -6.45 -0.47 11.37
N PHE A 89 -6.15 0.06 10.19
CA PHE A 89 -7.18 0.48 9.25
C PHE A 89 -7.95 -0.68 8.62
N SER A 90 -7.35 -1.86 8.49
CA SER A 90 -8.07 -3.08 8.08
C SER A 90 -9.06 -3.58 9.15
N PHE A 91 -8.98 -3.11 10.40
CA PHE A 91 -9.95 -3.45 11.45
C PHE A 91 -11.07 -2.40 11.64
N LEU A 92 -11.01 -1.27 10.93
CA LEU A 92 -11.99 -0.17 10.98
C LEU A 92 -13.02 -0.27 9.85
#